data_AF-A0A4S3LQQ7-F1
#
_entry.id   AF-A0A4S3LQQ7-F1
#
_cell.length_a   1.000
_cell.length_b   1.000
_cell.length_c   1.000
_cell.angle_alpha   90.00
_cell.angle_beta   90.00
_cell.angle_gamma   90.00
#
_symmetry.space_group_name_H-M   'P 1'
#
loop_
_entity.id
_entity.type
_entity.pdbx_description
1 polymer ?
#
loop_
_entity_poly.entity_id
_entity_poly.type
_entity_poly.pdbx_seq_one_letter_code
_entity_poly.pdbx_strand_id
1 'polypeptide(L)'
;GSMIMLAKGNRSKQVTDACQKHGGFYLGSIGGPAAVLAQQSIKSLECVEYPELGMEAIWKIEVENFPAFILVDDKGNDFFEQIHASTCAKCVK
;
A
#
# COMPACT_ATOMS: atom_id res chain seq x y z
N GLY A 1 -6.49 15.02 0.49
CA GLY A 1 -5.52 14.33 1.38
C GLY A 1 -5.49 12.85 1.02
N SER A 2 -4.55 12.06 1.56
CA SER A 2 -4.36 10.64 1.22
C SER A 2 -4.10 10.38 -0.29
N MET A 3 -3.25 11.23 -0.90
CA MET A 3 -2.91 11.10 -2.32
C MET A 3 -2.02 9.89 -2.60
N ILE A 4 -1.22 9.48 -1.63
CA ILE A 4 -0.34 8.33 -1.70
C ILE A 4 -0.62 7.47 -0.48
N MET A 5 -0.92 6.20 -0.72
CA MET A 5 -1.22 5.21 0.31
C MET A 5 -0.19 4.09 0.24
N LEU A 6 0.26 3.58 1.38
CA LEU A 6 1.18 2.44 1.45
C LEU A 6 0.58 1.38 2.37
N ALA A 7 0.30 0.19 1.84
CA ALA A 7 -0.20 -0.94 2.62
C ALA A 7 0.16 -2.28 1.94
N LYS A 8 -0.60 -3.34 2.24
CA LYS A 8 -0.43 -4.68 1.66
C LYS A 8 -1.74 -5.21 1.11
N GLY A 9 -1.64 -6.05 0.08
CA GLY A 9 -2.78 -6.73 -0.55
C GLY A 9 -3.50 -5.88 -1.60
N ASN A 10 -4.39 -6.54 -2.34
CA ASN A 10 -5.24 -5.92 -3.36
C ASN A 10 -6.31 -5.01 -2.70
N ARG A 11 -6.85 -4.09 -3.50
CA ARG A 11 -7.90 -3.15 -3.07
C ARG A 11 -9.14 -3.35 -3.92
N SER A 12 -10.23 -2.73 -3.48
CA SER A 12 -11.46 -2.69 -4.27
C SER A 12 -11.37 -1.61 -5.35
N LYS A 13 -12.16 -1.79 -6.43
CA LYS A 13 -12.21 -0.88 -7.57
C LYS A 13 -12.42 0.59 -7.22
N GLN A 14 -13.17 0.89 -6.14
CA GLN A 14 -13.37 2.26 -5.66
C GLN A 14 -12.04 3.01 -5.40
N VAL A 15 -10.97 2.31 -5.02
CA VAL A 15 -9.66 2.91 -4.77
C VAL A 15 -8.98 3.25 -6.09
N THR A 16 -9.04 2.34 -7.06
CA THR A 16 -8.53 2.56 -8.42
C THR A 16 -9.22 3.73 -9.11
N ASP A 17 -10.55 3.80 -9.00
CA ASP A 17 -11.34 4.90 -9.56
C ASP A 17 -11.01 6.24 -8.87
N ALA A 18 -10.79 6.22 -7.55
CA ALA A 18 -10.38 7.42 -6.80
C ALA A 18 -8.96 7.89 -7.18
N CYS A 19 -8.01 6.97 -7.32
CA CYS A 19 -6.65 7.25 -7.79
C CYS A 19 -6.65 7.89 -9.18
N GLN A 20 -7.43 7.33 -10.12
CA GLN A 20 -7.60 7.89 -11.46
C GLN A 20 -8.21 9.30 -11.42
N LYS A 21 -9.27 9.49 -10.64
CA LYS A 21 -10.00 10.77 -10.58
C LYS A 21 -9.18 11.89 -9.94
N HIS A 22 -8.38 11.55 -8.93
CA HIS A 22 -7.71 12.54 -8.08
C HIS A 22 -6.19 12.61 -8.29
N GLY A 23 -5.61 11.76 -9.13
CA GLY A 23 -4.16 11.71 -9.34
C GLY A 23 -3.41 11.03 -8.17
N GLY A 24 -4.02 10.01 -7.58
CA GLY A 24 -3.48 9.30 -6.42
C GLY A 24 -2.74 8.01 -6.77
N PHE A 25 -1.97 7.47 -5.82
CA PHE A 25 -1.20 6.23 -5.96
C PHE A 25 -1.39 5.31 -4.77
N TYR A 26 -1.43 4.00 -5.03
CA TYR A 26 -1.36 2.98 -4.00
C TYR A 26 -0.09 2.16 -4.14
N LEU A 27 0.73 2.21 -3.11
CA LEU A 27 1.98 1.48 -2.99
C LEU A 27 1.76 0.22 -2.14
N GLY A 28 2.24 -0.91 -2.64
CA GLY A 28 2.23 -2.20 -1.98
C GLY A 28 3.58 -2.52 -1.35
N SER A 29 3.61 -2.64 -0.02
CA SER A 29 4.72 -3.25 0.69
C SER A 29 4.57 -4.77 0.76
N ILE A 30 5.68 -5.48 0.97
CA ILE A 30 5.68 -6.92 1.19
C ILE A 30 5.11 -7.21 2.58
N GLY A 31 4.02 -7.98 2.64
CA GLY A 31 3.43 -8.42 3.90
C GLY A 31 4.19 -9.58 4.54
N GLY A 32 4.44 -9.52 5.85
CA GLY A 32 5.12 -10.59 6.60
C GLY A 32 6.48 -10.22 7.23
N PRO A 33 7.45 -9.63 6.49
CA PRO A 33 8.81 -9.39 6.98
C PRO A 33 8.92 -8.16 7.91
N ALA A 34 8.03 -8.02 8.88
CA ALA A 34 7.95 -6.86 9.76
C ALA A 34 9.24 -6.62 10.56
N ALA A 35 9.88 -7.70 11.06
CA ALA A 35 11.13 -7.59 11.81
C ALA A 35 12.28 -7.00 10.97
N VAL A 36 12.41 -7.45 9.72
CA VAL A 36 13.45 -6.96 8.79
C VAL A 36 13.18 -5.51 8.41
N LEU A 37 11.93 -5.17 8.11
CA LEU A 37 11.53 -3.79 7.80
C LEU A 37 11.79 -2.85 8.98
N ALA A 38 11.47 -3.26 10.20
CA ALA A 38 11.72 -2.47 11.39
C ALA A 38 13.21 -2.26 11.64
N GLN A 39 14.04 -3.30 11.45
CA GLN A 39 15.48 -3.21 11.69
C GLN A 39 16.21 -2.42 10.60
N GLN A 40 15.82 -2.55 9.34
CA GLN A 40 16.59 -2.03 8.20
C GLN A 40 16.06 -0.70 7.67
N SER A 41 14.73 -0.50 7.69
CA SER A 41 14.09 0.61 6.99
C SER A 41 13.50 1.67 7.92
N ILE A 42 13.08 1.36 9.15
CA ILE A 42 12.51 2.34 10.08
C ILE A 42 13.62 3.01 10.90
N LYS A 43 13.68 4.35 10.86
CA LYS A 43 14.72 5.16 11.53
C LYS A 43 14.24 5.84 12.79
N SER A 44 12.99 6.29 12.79
CA SER A 44 12.37 6.94 13.94
C SER A 44 10.87 6.70 13.93
N LEU A 45 10.26 6.83 15.12
CA LEU A 45 8.83 6.61 15.36
C LEU A 45 8.35 7.54 16.46
N GLU A 46 7.38 8.38 16.13
CA GLU A 46 6.81 9.42 17.00
C GLU A 46 5.28 9.30 17.01
N CYS A 47 4.66 9.26 18.19
CA CYS A 47 3.20 9.32 18.31
C CYS A 47 2.73 10.76 18.16
N VAL A 48 1.86 11.04 17.18
CA VAL A 48 1.41 12.38 16.84
C VAL A 48 0.03 12.67 17.42
N GLU A 49 -0.92 11.75 17.28
CA GLU A 49 -2.29 11.92 17.76
C GLU A 49 -2.90 10.58 18.24
N TYR A 50 -3.89 10.70 19.14
CA TYR A 50 -4.68 9.59 19.70
C TYR A 50 -3.84 8.49 20.40
N PRO A 51 -2.95 8.83 21.36
CA PRO A 51 -2.12 7.84 22.06
C PRO A 51 -2.93 6.77 22.82
N GLU A 52 -4.17 7.09 23.20
CA GLU A 52 -5.11 6.16 23.84
C GLU A 52 -5.49 4.95 22.96
N LEU A 53 -5.31 5.05 21.64
CA LEU A 53 -5.56 3.95 20.70
C LEU A 53 -4.40 2.94 20.60
N GLY A 54 -3.31 3.16 21.35
CA GLY A 54 -2.18 2.25 21.41
C GLY A 54 -1.53 2.03 20.05
N MET A 55 -1.51 0.79 19.55
CA MET A 55 -0.91 0.47 18.24
C MET A 55 -1.64 1.13 17.05
N GLU A 56 -2.88 1.58 17.23
CA GLU A 56 -3.71 2.21 16.19
C GLU A 56 -3.62 3.75 16.19
N ALA A 57 -2.80 4.33 17.08
CA ALA A 57 -2.54 5.77 17.11
C ALA A 57 -1.95 6.29 15.78
N ILE A 58 -1.97 7.61 15.58
CA ILE A 58 -1.32 8.22 14.41
C ILE A 58 0.17 8.33 14.70
N TRP A 59 0.97 7.56 13.95
CA TRP A 59 2.42 7.55 14.05
C TRP A 59 3.06 8.29 12.89
N LYS A 60 4.03 9.14 13.19
CA LYS A 60 4.99 9.66 12.23
C LYS A 60 6.23 8.79 12.27
N ILE A 61 6.56 8.21 11.13
CA ILE A 61 7.75 7.36 10.96
C ILE A 61 8.67 7.96 9.91
N GLU A 62 9.98 7.90 10.15
CA GLU A 62 10.98 8.18 9.13
C GLU A 62 11.53 6.86 8.61
N VAL A 63 11.56 6.72 7.29
CA VAL A 63 11.99 5.49 6.64
C VAL A 63 13.09 5.74 5.63
N GLU A 64 13.97 4.77 5.45
CA GLU A 64 15.03 4.77 4.44
C GLU A 64 14.98 3.45 3.67
N ASN A 65 15.09 3.51 2.33
CA ASN A 65 15.10 2.34 1.46
C ASN A 65 13.93 1.37 1.72
N PHE A 66 12.73 1.90 1.97
CA PHE A 66 11.55 1.09 2.26
C PHE A 66 11.01 0.47 0.95
N PRO A 67 10.99 -0.87 0.82
CA PRO A 67 10.58 -1.51 -0.42
C PRO A 67 9.07 -1.41 -0.63
N ALA A 68 8.66 -0.98 -1.83
CA ALA A 68 7.28 -0.96 -2.25
C ALA A 68 7.13 -1.07 -3.78
N PHE A 69 5.96 -1.50 -4.24
CA PHE A 69 5.57 -1.57 -5.64
C PHE A 69 4.41 -0.61 -5.90
N ILE A 70 4.31 -0.04 -7.10
CA ILE A 70 3.09 0.67 -7.51
C ILE A 70 2.05 -0.40 -7.86
N LEU A 71 0.99 -0.48 -7.04
CA LEU A 71 -0.11 -1.41 -7.26
C LEU A 71 -1.27 -0.75 -8.00
N VAL A 72 -1.56 0.51 -7.70
CA VAL A 72 -2.52 1.35 -8.42
C VAL A 72 -1.86 2.66 -8.79
N ASP A 73 -2.02 3.06 -10.05
CA ASP A 73 -1.54 4.34 -10.56
C ASP A 73 -2.65 5.40 -10.70
N ASP A 74 -2.23 6.60 -11.07
CA ASP A 74 -3.08 7.78 -11.31
C ASP A 74 -3.89 7.71 -12.62
N LYS A 75 -3.81 6.60 -13.36
CA LYS A 75 -4.46 6.43 -14.68
C LYS A 75 -5.57 5.39 -14.63
N GLY A 76 -5.77 4.74 -13.47
CA GLY A 76 -6.77 3.71 -13.27
C GLY A 76 -6.25 2.30 -13.57
N ASN A 77 -4.94 2.11 -13.61
CA ASN A 77 -4.35 0.78 -13.74
C ASN A 77 -4.26 0.12 -12.35
N ASP A 78 -4.66 -1.16 -12.28
CA ASP A 78 -4.49 -2.02 -11.11
C ASP A 78 -3.66 -3.26 -11.48
N PHE A 79 -2.56 -3.48 -10.76
CA PHE A 79 -1.66 -4.62 -10.93
C PHE A 79 -2.37 -5.98 -10.83
N PHE A 80 -3.30 -6.14 -9.87
CA PHE A 80 -3.96 -7.43 -9.64
C PHE A 80 -5.04 -7.72 -10.68
N GLU A 81 -5.72 -6.70 -11.22
CA GLU A 81 -6.66 -6.89 -12.33
C GLU A 81 -5.95 -7.40 -13.59
N GLN A 82 -4.74 -6.90 -13.88
CA GLN A 82 -3.94 -7.33 -15.02
C GLN A 82 -3.49 -8.80 -14.92
N ILE A 83 -3.11 -9.25 -13.72
CA ILE A 83 -2.75 -10.66 -13.49
C ILE A 83 -3.94 -11.57 -13.80
N HIS A 84 -5.13 -11.21 -13.31
CA HIS A 84 -6.33 -12.01 -13.54
C HIS A 84 -6.69 -12.07 -15.03
N ALA A 85 -6.56 -10.96 -15.76
CA ALA A 85 -6.79 -10.90 -17.20
C ALA A 85 -5.81 -11.77 -18.02
N SER A 86 -4.59 -11.98 -17.53
CA SER A 86 -3.56 -12.78 -18.20
C SER A 86 -3.68 -14.30 -17.98
N THR A 87 -4.61 -14.74 -17.14
CA THR A 87 -4.81 -16.17 -16.86
C THR A 87 -5.54 -16.85 -18.03
N CYS A 88 -5.01 -18.00 -18.50
CA CYS A 88 -5.67 -18.82 -19.52
C CYS A 88 -7.09 -19.19 -19.05
N ALA A 89 -8.10 -18.78 -19.82
CA ALA A 89 -9.52 -19.00 -19.53
C ALA A 89 -9.91 -20.49 -19.32
N LYS A 90 -9.03 -21.44 -19.68
CA LYS A 90 -9.23 -22.90 -19.49
C LYS A 90 -8.68 -23.46 -18.17
N CYS A 91 -7.97 -22.65 -17.37
CA CYS A 91 -7.29 -23.10 -16.15
C CYS A 91 -7.97 -22.63 -14.86
N VAL A 92 -9.13 -21.99 -14.95
CA VAL A 92 -9.97 -21.66 -13.78
C VAL A 92 -10.75 -22.92 -13.41
N LYS A 93 -10.52 -23.47 -12.21
CA LYS A 93 -11.37 -24.50 -11.62
C LYS A 93 -12.71 -23.91 -11.21
#